data_AF-K7FN15-F1
#
_entry.id   AF-K7FN15-F1
#
_cell.length_a   1.000
_cell.length_b   1.000
_cell.length_c   1.000
_cell.angle_alpha   90.00
_cell.angle_beta   90.00
_cell.angle_gamma   90.00
#
_symmetry.space_group_name_H-M   'P 1'
#
loop_
_entity.id
_entity.type
_entity.pdbx_description
1 polymer ?
#
loop_
_entity_poly.entity_id
_entity_poly.type
_entity_poly.pdbx_seq_one_letter_code
_entity_poly.pdbx_strand_id
1 'polypeptide(L)'
;CQDYGRGTHLASIHSTGENDMLAGYVMQHKAKAEPVWIGLSDPEHNRFWKWTDQSPAKFTAWQRGQPDPPSKKEHCVVLERP
;
A
#
# COMPACT_ATOMS: atom_id res chain seq x y z
N CYS A 1 7.19 6.45 9.44
CA CYS A 1 6.32 5.95 10.52
C CYS A 1 7.14 5.52 11.72
N GLN A 2 8.06 4.55 11.58
CA GLN A 2 8.82 3.97 12.69
C GLN A 2 9.47 4.99 13.66
N ASP A 3 9.92 6.15 13.17
CA ASP A 3 10.48 7.22 14.02
C ASP A 3 9.46 7.88 14.96
N TYR A 4 8.16 7.85 14.62
CA TYR A 4 7.09 8.45 15.42
C TYR A 4 6.69 7.58 16.63
N GLY A 5 7.13 6.33 16.70
CA GLY A 5 6.85 5.47 17.84
C GLY A 5 7.12 4.00 17.57
N ARG A 6 7.48 3.28 18.63
CA ARG A 6 7.70 1.84 18.57
C ARG A 6 6.42 1.12 18.11
N GLY A 7 6.56 0.24 17.13
CA GLY A 7 5.44 -0.52 16.56
C GLY A 7 4.68 0.20 15.44
N THR A 8 5.05 1.43 15.09
CA THR A 8 4.41 2.16 13.98
C THR A 8 5.04 1.78 12.64
N HIS A 9 4.19 1.53 11.64
CA HIS A 9 4.59 1.15 10.28
C HIS A 9 3.76 1.95 9.27
N LEU A 10 4.10 1.84 7.98
CA LEU A 10 3.17 2.27 6.94
C LEU A 10 1.93 1.37 7.00
N ALA A 11 0.76 1.93 6.65
CA ALA A 11 -0.52 1.26 6.83
C ALA A 11 -0.59 -0.07 6.06
N SER A 12 -1.12 -1.09 6.72
CA SER A 12 -1.57 -2.35 6.14
C SER A 12 -3.07 -2.31 5.86
N ILE A 13 -3.51 -3.05 4.86
CA ILE A 13 -4.92 -3.11 4.43
C ILE A 13 -5.33 -4.58 4.31
N HIS A 14 -6.39 -4.96 5.02
CA HIS A 14 -6.84 -6.33 5.18
C HIS A 14 -8.26 -6.58 4.70
N SER A 15 -8.98 -5.54 4.27
CA SER A 15 -10.34 -5.67 3.74
C SER A 15 -10.68 -4.55 2.77
N THR A 16 -11.72 -4.78 1.97
CA THR A 16 -12.31 -3.75 1.10
C THR A 16 -12.78 -2.54 1.92
N GLY A 17 -13.38 -2.76 3.09
CA GLY A 17 -13.84 -1.65 3.94
C GLY A 17 -12.72 -0.75 4.43
N GLU A 18 -11.57 -1.32 4.82
CA GLU A 18 -10.38 -0.54 5.18
C GLU A 18 -9.81 0.23 3.99
N ASN A 19 -9.75 -0.41 2.81
CA ASN A 19 -9.31 0.22 1.58
C ASN A 19 -10.16 1.45 1.24
N ASP A 20 -11.49 1.29 1.27
CA ASP A 20 -12.43 2.35 0.92
C ASP A 20 -12.41 3.49 1.95
N MET A 21 -12.28 3.15 3.24
CA MET A 21 -12.14 4.13 4.31
C MET A 21 -10.86 4.98 4.12
N LEU A 22 -9.71 4.33 3.88
CA LEU A 22 -8.44 5.03 3.67
C LEU A 22 -8.45 5.87 2.39
N ALA A 23 -8.99 5.34 1.29
CA ALA A 23 -9.15 6.08 0.05
C ALA A 23 -10.01 7.33 0.25
N GLY A 24 -11.16 7.20 0.91
CA GLY A 24 -12.03 8.33 1.26
C GLY A 24 -11.33 9.36 2.15
N TYR A 25 -10.60 8.92 3.16
CA TYR A 25 -9.83 9.81 4.04
C TYR A 25 -8.77 10.60 3.26
N VAL A 26 -7.98 9.92 2.42
CA VAL A 26 -6.96 10.55 1.58
C VAL A 26 -7.59 11.55 0.60
N MET A 27 -8.71 11.19 -0.04
CA MET A 27 -9.42 12.09 -0.96
C MET A 27 -9.88 13.39 -0.30
N GLN A 28 -10.32 13.32 0.96
CA GLN A 28 -10.82 14.47 1.71
C GLN A 28 -9.69 15.36 2.25
N HIS A 29 -8.55 14.78 2.64
CA HIS A 29 -7.51 15.50 3.40
C HIS A 29 -6.26 15.84 2.59
N LYS A 30 -6.00 15.17 1.45
CA LYS A 30 -4.93 15.57 0.54
C LYS A 30 -5.47 16.46 -0.58
N ALA A 31 -5.02 17.71 -0.57
CA ALA A 31 -5.35 18.71 -1.58
C ALA A 31 -4.81 18.35 -2.98
N LYS A 32 -3.71 17.60 -3.05
CA LYS A 32 -3.12 17.12 -4.31
C LYS A 32 -3.41 15.65 -4.52
N ALA A 33 -3.66 15.25 -5.76
CA ALA A 33 -3.80 13.86 -6.19
C ALA A 33 -2.45 13.11 -6.24
N GLU A 34 -1.58 13.36 -5.28
CA GLU A 34 -0.30 12.66 -5.17
C GLU A 34 -0.52 11.27 -4.54
N PRO A 35 0.06 10.20 -5.12
CA PRO A 35 -0.02 8.86 -4.56
C PRO A 35 0.44 8.82 -3.09
N VAL A 36 -0.14 7.89 -2.32
CA VAL A 36 0.18 7.73 -0.90
C VAL A 36 0.87 6.39 -0.69
N TRP A 37 2.10 6.39 -0.20
CA TRP A 37 2.79 5.15 0.16
C TRP A 37 2.05 4.38 1.25
N ILE A 38 1.90 3.08 1.04
CA ILE A 38 1.40 2.13 2.03
C ILE A 38 2.46 1.08 2.35
N GLY A 39 2.21 0.22 3.33
CA GLY A 39 3.20 -0.72 3.83
C GLY A 39 3.46 -1.95 2.96
N LEU A 40 2.82 -2.08 1.79
CA LEU A 40 2.97 -3.27 0.94
C LEU A 40 4.20 -3.11 0.05
N SER A 41 5.06 -4.13 0.02
CA SER A 41 6.28 -4.14 -0.79
C SER A 41 6.70 -5.56 -1.19
N ASP A 42 7.52 -5.69 -2.22
CA ASP A 42 8.17 -6.93 -2.67
C ASP A 42 9.69 -6.84 -2.44
N PRO A 43 10.16 -7.00 -1.19
CA PRO A 43 11.56 -6.76 -0.84
C PRO A 43 12.53 -7.76 -1.51
N GLU A 44 12.04 -8.95 -1.85
CA GLU A 44 12.83 -10.03 -2.46
C GLU A 44 12.76 -10.02 -4.00
N HIS A 45 12.03 -9.07 -4.60
CA HIS A 45 11.89 -8.92 -6.05
C HIS A 45 11.38 -10.22 -6.72
N ASN A 46 10.60 -11.01 -5.99
CA ASN A 46 10.12 -12.34 -6.39
C ASN A 46 8.58 -12.38 -6.51
N ARG A 47 7.94 -11.21 -6.48
CA ARG A 47 6.48 -11.02 -6.52
C ARG A 47 5.76 -11.56 -5.29
N PHE A 48 6.47 -11.75 -4.19
CA PHE A 48 5.88 -12.11 -2.91
C PHE A 48 5.76 -10.87 -2.03
N TRP A 49 4.56 -10.27 -2.08
CA TRP A 49 4.24 -9.03 -1.38
C TRP A 49 4.14 -9.23 0.14
N LYS A 50 4.79 -8.36 0.90
CA LYS A 50 4.84 -8.36 2.36
C LYS A 50 4.48 -6.98 2.91
N TRP A 51 3.72 -6.96 4.00
CA TRP A 51 3.47 -5.75 4.74
C TRP A 51 4.65 -5.44 5.68
N THR A 52 5.02 -4.16 5.79
CA THR A 52 6.10 -3.72 6.70
C THR A 52 5.85 -4.02 8.18
N ASP A 53 4.58 -4.17 8.57
CA ASP A 53 4.16 -4.50 9.94
C ASP A 53 4.10 -6.02 10.21
N GLN A 54 4.51 -6.85 9.24
CA GLN A 54 4.52 -8.32 9.29
C GLN A 54 3.13 -8.97 9.33
N SER A 55 2.06 -8.20 9.10
CA SER A 55 0.72 -8.73 8.96
C SER A 55 0.59 -9.62 7.70
N PRO A 56 -0.32 -10.62 7.68
CA PRO A 56 -0.52 -11.47 6.52
C PRO A 56 -1.03 -10.69 5.29
N ALA A 57 -0.33 -10.80 4.16
CA ALA A 57 -0.76 -10.23 2.87
C ALA A 57 -1.82 -11.11 2.16
N LYS A 58 -2.99 -11.28 2.79
CA LYS A 58 -4.12 -12.07 2.25
C LYS A 58 -5.08 -11.27 1.38
N PHE A 59 -5.06 -9.96 1.52
CA PHE A 59 -5.91 -9.02 0.78
C PHE A 59 -5.04 -8.19 -0.15
N THR A 60 -5.50 -8.02 -1.39
CA THR A 60 -4.93 -7.07 -2.34
C THR A 60 -6.06 -6.44 -3.14
N ALA A 61 -5.93 -5.14 -3.41
CA ALA A 61 -6.90 -4.35 -4.18
C ALA A 61 -6.17 -3.63 -5.32
N TRP A 62 -5.49 -4.40 -6.17
CA TRP A 62 -4.73 -3.84 -7.28
C TRP A 62 -5.63 -3.11 -8.27
N GLN A 63 -5.18 -1.94 -8.71
CA GLN A 63 -5.75 -1.28 -9.88
C GLN A 63 -5.60 -2.14 -11.13
N ARG A 64 -6.44 -1.88 -12.13
CA ARG A 64 -6.41 -2.65 -13.38
C ARG A 64 -5.03 -2.56 -14.03
N GLY A 65 -4.40 -3.71 -14.25
CA GLY A 65 -3.05 -3.81 -14.83
C GLY A 65 -1.92 -3.87 -13.81
N GLN A 66 -2.23 -3.68 -12.52
CA GLN A 66 -1.28 -3.83 -11.42
C GLN A 66 -1.38 -5.21 -10.76
N PRO A 67 -0.30 -5.71 -10.12
CA PRO A 67 1.04 -5.16 -10.18
C PRO A 67 1.66 -5.38 -11.56
N ASP A 68 2.41 -4.38 -12.01
CA ASP A 68 3.09 -4.37 -13.30
C ASP A 68 4.04 -5.58 -13.49
N PRO A 69 4.42 -5.91 -14.74
CA PRO A 69 5.38 -6.97 -15.00
C PRO A 69 6.76 -6.69 -14.37
N PRO A 70 7.55 -7.73 -14.03
CA PRO A 70 8.87 -7.57 -13.40
C PRO A 70 9.84 -6.64 -14.13
N SER A 71 9.67 -6.45 -15.45
CA SER A 71 10.49 -5.54 -16.25
C SER A 71 10.39 -4.06 -15.83
N LYS A 72 9.32 -3.68 -15.12
CA LYS A 72 9.12 -2.31 -14.61
C LYS A 72 9.92 -2.01 -13.34
N LYS A 73 10.42 -3.03 -12.64
CA LYS A 73 11.24 -2.89 -11.43
C LYS A 73 10.55 -2.07 -10.32
N GLU A 74 9.24 -2.23 -10.17
CA GLU A 74 8.44 -1.58 -9.13
C GLU A 74 8.15 -2.57 -7.99
N HIS A 75 8.60 -2.22 -6.78
CA HIS A 75 8.58 -3.13 -5.63
C HIS A 75 7.96 -2.49 -4.38
N CYS A 76 7.42 -1.28 -4.48
CA CYS A 76 6.76 -0.56 -3.39
C CYS A 76 5.38 -0.13 -3.87
N VAL A 77 4.40 -0.12 -2.96
CA VAL A 77 2.99 0.11 -3.33
C VAL A 77 2.51 1.46 -2.83
N VAL A 78 1.76 2.14 -3.69
CA VAL A 78 1.01 3.34 -3.36
C VAL A 78 -0.49 3.06 -3.41
N LEU A 79 -1.24 3.72 -2.54
CA LEU A 79 -2.66 3.91 -2.69
C LEU A 79 -2.88 5.05 -3.70
N GLU A 80 -3.46 4.71 -4.84
CA GLU A 80 -3.88 5.68 -5.83
C GLU A 80 -5.24 6.27 -5.47
N ARG A 81 -5.41 7.56 -5.77
CA ARG A 81 -6.71 8.21 -5.67
C ARG A 81 -7.60 7.70 -6.81
N PRO A 82 -8.85 7.29 -6.55
CA PRO A 82 -9.80 6.94 -7.61
C PRO A 82 -10.06 8.11 -8.57
#